data_AF-A0A9D1ZDS1-F1
#
_entry.id   AF-A0A9D1ZDS1-F1
#
_cell.length_a   1.000
_cell.length_b   1.000
_cell.length_c   1.000
_cell.angle_alpha   90.00
_cell.angle_beta   90.00
_cell.angle_gamma   90.00
#
_symmetry.space_group_name_H-M   'P 1'
#
loop_
_entity.id
_entity.type
_entity.pdbx_description
1 polymer ?
#
loop_
_entity_poly.entity_id
_entity_poly.type
_entity_poly.pdbx_seq_one_letter_code
_entity_poly.pdbx_strand_id
1 'polypeptide(L)' 'MNVTLIAVGKLKERYLTDACAEYEKRLGAYCRLRVVEVDEYRLPQNPSEAQ' A
#
# COMPACT_ATOMS: atom_id res chain seq x y z
N MET A 1 -0.29 -17.77 -7.92
CA MET A 1 0.62 -16.62 -8.17
C MET A 1 0.58 -15.69 -6.96
N ASN A 2 1.73 -15.16 -6.53
CA ASN A 2 1.79 -14.26 -5.37
C ASN A 2 2.09 -12.84 -5.86
N VAL A 3 1.24 -11.88 -5.50
CA VAL A 3 1.39 -10.47 -5.86
C VAL A 3 1.50 -9.67 -4.57
N THR A 4 2.59 -8.92 -4.41
CA THR A 4 2.79 -8.04 -3.25
C THR A 4 2.75 -6.60 -3.73
N LEU A 5 1.78 -5.83 -3.23
CA LEU A 5 1.66 -4.40 -3.45
C LEU A 5 2.30 -3.68 -2.27
N ILE A 6 3.30 -2.85 -2.53
CA ILE A 6 3.94 -2.01 -1.52
C ILE A 6 3.56 -0.57 -1.81
N ALA A 7 2.90 0.08 -0.86
CA ALA A 7 2.43 1.46 -0.99
C ALA A 7 2.91 2.29 0.20
N VAL A 8 3.17 3.58 -0.04
CA VAL A 8 3.52 4.54 1.02
C VAL A 8 2.26 5.24 1.48
N GLY A 9 2.08 5.36 2.79
CA GLY A 9 0.90 5.95 3.40
C GLY A 9 -0.27 4.97 3.56
N LYS A 10 -1.26 5.39 4.34
CA LYS A 10 -2.48 4.62 4.62
C LYS A 10 -3.70 5.30 4.01
N LEU A 11 -4.58 4.50 3.42
CA LEU A 11 -5.89 4.95 2.96
C LEU A 11 -6.73 5.39 4.16
N LYS A 12 -7.25 6.62 4.13
CA LYS A 12 -8.06 7.18 5.23
C LYS A 12 -9.55 7.15 4.91
N GLU A 13 -9.88 7.19 3.63
CA GLU A 13 -11.23 7.31 3.13
C GLU A 13 -11.88 5.93 3.01
N ARG A 14 -12.98 5.73 3.73
CA ARG A 14 -13.70 4.46 3.77
C ARG A 14 -14.14 3.96 2.39
N TYR A 15 -14.57 4.86 1.50
CA TYR A 15 -15.00 4.48 0.15
C TYR A 15 -13.86 3.89 -0.69
N LEU A 16 -12.61 4.31 -0.45
CA LEU A 16 -11.43 3.75 -1.13
C LEU A 16 -11.06 2.40 -0.54
N THR A 17 -11.08 2.26 0.79
CA THR A 17 -10.83 0.99 1.46
C THR A 17 -11.84 -0.09 1.03
N ASP A 18 -13.12 0.27 0.93
CA ASP A 18 -14.18 -0.63 0.49
C ASP A 18 -14.00 -1.03 -0.98
N ALA A 19 -13.63 -0.06 -1.85
CA ALA A 19 -13.32 -0.34 -3.24
C ALA A 19 -12.13 -1.31 -3.38
N CYS A 20 -11.05 -1.08 -2.63
CA CYS A 20 -9.90 -1.99 -2.59
C CYS A 20 -10.35 -3.41 -2.21
N ALA A 21 -11.09 -3.57 -1.11
CA ALA A 21 -11.56 -4.88 -0.64
C ALA A 21 -12.41 -5.63 -1.70
N GLU A 22 -13.21 -4.91 -2.48
CA GLU A 22 -13.96 -5.51 -3.59
C GLU A 22 -13.04 -6.08 -4.68
N TYR A 23 -12.00 -5.35 -5.05
CA TYR A 23 -11.00 -5.85 -6.02
C TYR A 23 -10.15 -6.98 -5.45
N GLU A 24 -9.76 -6.92 -4.17
CA GLU A 24 -9.02 -8.00 -3.51
C GLU A 24 -9.83 -9.31 -3.54
N LYS A 25 -11.14 -9.23 -3.26
CA LYS A 25 -12.04 -10.38 -3.32
C LYS A 25 -12.11 -10.99 -4.73
N ARG A 26 -12.20 -10.15 -5.77
CA ARG A 26 -12.23 -10.62 -7.17
C ARG A 26 -10.89 -11.22 -7.60
N LEU A 27 -9.77 -10.65 -7.14
CA LEU A 27 -8.41 -11.12 -7.45
C LEU A 27 -8.03 -12.41 -6.72
N GLY A 28 -8.66 -12.70 -5.57
CA GLY A 28 -8.39 -13.91 -4.78
C GLY A 28 -8.55 -15.24 -5.53
N ALA A 29 -9.35 -15.27 -6.61
CA ALA A 29 -9.49 -16.43 -7.48
C ALA A 29 -8.24 -16.70 -8.36
N TYR A 30 -7.39 -15.71 -8.56
CA TYR A 30 -6.26 -15.75 -9.50
C TYR A 30 -4.90 -15.65 -8.79
N CYS A 31 -4.81 -14.84 -7.74
CA CYS A 31 -3.58 -14.62 -7.02
C CYS A 31 -3.79 -14.41 -5.52
N ARG A 32 -2.73 -14.69 -4.76
CA ARG A 32 -2.63 -14.29 -3.37
C ARG A 32 -2.06 -12.88 -3.34
N LEU A 33 -2.94 -11.90 -3.17
CA LEU A 33 -2.56 -10.50 -3.00
C LEU A 33 -2.09 -10.25 -1.56
N ARG A 34 -0.99 -9.53 -1.40
CA ARG A 34 -0.49 -9.04 -0.13
C ARG A 34 -0.27 -7.53 -0.26
N VAL A 35 -0.97 -6.74 0.53
CA VAL A 35 -0.77 -5.29 0.58
C VAL A 35 0.09 -4.95 1.78
N VAL A 36 1.16 -4.19 1.56
CA VAL A 36 2.08 -3.70 2.59
C VAL A 36 2.08 -2.18 2.51
N GLU A 37 1.54 -1.54 3.54
CA GLU A 37 1.58 -0.09 3.70
C GLU A 37 2.80 0.27 4.53
N VAL A 38 3.60 1.20 4.02
CA VAL A 38 4.79 1.73 4.70
C VAL A 38 4.51 3.19 5.07
N ASP A 39 4.86 3.60 6.28
CA ASP A 39 4.65 4.98 6.70
C ASP A 39 5.51 5.96 5.89
N GLU A 40 5.00 7.16 5.64
CA GLU A 40 5.78 8.22 4.99
C GLU A 40 6.96 8.61 5.88
N TYR A 41 8.17 8.64 5.31
CA TYR A 41 9.31 9.24 5.98
C TYR A 41 9.44 10.70 5.53
N ARG A 42 9.26 11.64 6.46
CA ARG A 42 9.56 13.05 6.19
C ARG A 42 11.06 13.28 6.31
N LEU A 43 11.66 13.75 5.23
CA LEU A 43 13.06 14.16 5.23
C LEU A 43 13.26 15.33 6.22
N PRO A 44 14.33 15.28 7.04
CA PRO A 44 14.73 16.41 7.86
C PRO A 44 15.16 17.59 6.98
N GLN A 45 15.10 18.81 7.54
CA GLN A 45 15.37 20.07 6.81
C GLN A 45 16.77 20.14 6.18
N ASN A 46 17.72 19.32 6.65
CA ASN A 46 19.10 19.25 6.17
C ASN A 46 19.48 17.78 5.91
N PRO A 47 19.10 17.21 4.75
CA PRO A 47 19.40 15.81 4.42
C PRO A 47 20.90 15.64 4.15
N SER A 48 21.50 14.58 4.69
CA SER A 48 22.88 14.20 4.35
C SER A 48 22.91 13.45 3.00
N GLU A 49 24.06 13.39 2.32
CA GLU A 49 24.21 12.75 1.00
C GLU A 49 23.80 11.26 0.97
N ALA A 50 23.71 10.60 2.12
CA ALA A 50 23.33 9.19 2.25
C ALA A 50 21.83 8.96 2.53
N GLN A 51 21.00 10.02 2.49
CA GLN A 51 19.57 9.97 2.81
C GLN A 51 18.67 10.29 1.60
#